data_AF-A0A7X0AX34-F1
#
_entry.id   AF-A0A7X0AX34-F1
#
_cell.length_a   1.000
_cell.length_b   1.000
_cell.length_c   1.000
_cell.angle_alpha   90.00
_cell.angle_beta   90.00
_cell.angle_gamma   90.00
#
_symmetry.space_group_name_H-M   'P 1'
#
loop_
_entity.id
_entity.type
_entity.pdbx_description
1 polymer ?
#
loop_
_entity_poly.entity_id
_entity_poly.type
_entity_poly.pdbx_seq_one_letter_code
_entity_poly.pdbx_strand_id
1 'polypeptide(L)'
;MSFLSDDVVLAFAPDFGERLSEFAGLHPVWLCQSPANREAAERLWAKDGHAHQVTVFTRADMTSPENAFISLLDTIDQHHPAWRRLSVFGCQATPAVRDALADYGGGTFEEIAGGFIVDRDAPALG
;
A
#
# COMPACT_ATOMS: atom_id res chain seq x y z
N MET A 1 10.53 -18.65 5.33
CA MET A 1 10.08 -18.16 4.03
C MET A 1 10.63 -16.76 3.88
N SER A 2 11.58 -16.55 2.98
CA SER A 2 12.10 -15.19 2.71
C SER A 2 11.08 -14.46 1.84
N PHE A 3 10.53 -13.36 2.34
CA PHE A 3 9.80 -12.40 1.51
C PHE A 3 10.80 -11.83 0.50
N LEU A 4 10.60 -12.13 -0.78
CA LEU A 4 11.59 -11.88 -1.83
C LEU A 4 11.59 -10.44 -2.34
N SER A 5 10.72 -9.57 -1.83
CA SER A 5 10.79 -8.13 -2.09
C SER A 5 10.13 -7.35 -0.96
N ASP A 6 10.71 -6.21 -0.60
CA ASP A 6 10.13 -5.24 0.34
C ASP A 6 8.96 -4.45 -0.31
N ASP A 7 8.29 -5.03 -1.31
CA ASP A 7 7.20 -4.36 -2.03
C ASP A 7 5.96 -4.33 -1.15
N VAL A 8 5.23 -3.21 -1.16
CA VAL A 8 4.05 -3.00 -0.34
C VAL A 8 2.85 -2.67 -1.22
N VAL A 9 1.69 -3.24 -0.89
CA VAL A 9 0.43 -2.94 -1.58
C VAL A 9 -0.42 -2.04 -0.69
N LEU A 10 -0.88 -0.92 -1.24
CA LEU A 10 -1.75 0.05 -0.55
C LEU A 10 -3.06 0.15 -1.32
N ALA A 11 -4.18 -0.23 -0.71
CA ALA A 11 -5.49 -0.18 -1.33
C ALA A 11 -6.43 0.77 -0.59
N PHE A 12 -6.78 1.87 -1.27
CA PHE A 12 -7.78 2.85 -0.88
C PHE A 12 -9.15 2.56 -1.51
N ALA A 13 -9.23 1.60 -2.45
CA ALA A 13 -10.47 1.13 -3.03
C ALA A 13 -11.29 0.31 -2.01
N PRO A 14 -12.58 0.63 -1.78
CA PRO A 14 -13.39 -0.02 -0.75
C PRO A 14 -13.79 -1.46 -1.07
N ASP A 15 -13.62 -1.91 -2.31
CA ASP A 15 -13.96 -3.24 -2.83
C ASP A 15 -12.71 -4.09 -3.13
N PHE A 16 -11.51 -3.61 -2.79
CA PHE A 16 -10.25 -4.32 -3.08
C PHE A 16 -10.16 -5.72 -2.45
N GLY A 17 -10.96 -5.99 -1.40
CA GLY A 17 -11.07 -7.30 -0.76
C GLY A 17 -11.28 -8.47 -1.73
N GLU A 18 -11.90 -8.25 -2.89
CA GLU A 18 -12.07 -9.27 -3.94
C GLU A 18 -10.75 -9.74 -4.55
N ARG A 19 -9.74 -8.86 -4.58
CA ARG A 19 -8.41 -9.08 -5.17
C ARG A 19 -7.34 -9.39 -4.13
N LEU A 20 -7.69 -9.37 -2.84
CA LEU A 20 -6.74 -9.48 -1.74
C LEU A 20 -5.88 -10.76 -1.81
N SER A 21 -6.43 -11.87 -2.28
CA SER A 21 -5.70 -13.13 -2.44
C SER A 21 -4.66 -13.12 -3.56
N GLU A 22 -4.69 -12.14 -4.48
CA GLU A 22 -3.65 -11.97 -5.51
C GLU A 22 -2.32 -11.49 -4.88
N PHE A 23 -2.39 -10.84 -3.72
CA PHE A 23 -1.25 -10.16 -3.09
C PHE A 23 -0.89 -10.75 -1.73
N ALA A 24 -1.89 -11.15 -0.94
CA ALA A 24 -1.67 -11.75 0.37
C ALA A 24 -0.85 -13.04 0.25
N GLY A 25 0.20 -13.19 1.07
CA GLY A 25 1.18 -14.26 0.94
C GLY A 25 2.48 -13.80 0.25
N LEU A 26 2.39 -12.85 -0.66
CA LEU A 26 3.53 -12.35 -1.44
C LEU A 26 4.06 -11.02 -0.87
N HIS A 27 3.17 -10.12 -0.49
CA HIS A 27 3.50 -8.76 -0.07
C HIS A 27 2.69 -8.34 1.17
N PRO A 28 3.21 -7.44 2.02
CA PRO A 28 2.40 -6.68 2.96
C PRO A 28 1.31 -5.89 2.21
N VAL A 29 0.07 -5.99 2.70
CA VAL A 29 -1.10 -5.32 2.12
C VAL A 29 -1.77 -4.43 3.17
N TRP A 30 -1.96 -3.16 2.86
CA TRP A 30 -2.67 -2.19 3.67
C TRP A 30 -3.98 -1.79 3.00
N LEU A 31 -5.10 -2.08 3.66
CA LEU A 31 -6.45 -1.87 3.14
C LEU A 31 -7.12 -0.72 3.88
N CYS A 32 -7.76 0.19 3.16
CA CYS A 32 -8.67 1.14 3.77
C CYS A 32 -9.84 0.40 4.41
N GLN A 33 -10.36 0.94 5.50
CA GLN A 33 -11.49 0.31 6.14
C GLN A 33 -12.78 0.45 5.31
N SER A 34 -13.35 -0.70 4.96
CA SER A 34 -14.68 -0.87 4.38
C SER A 34 -15.27 -2.21 4.83
N PRO A 35 -16.59 -2.43 4.70
CA PRO A 35 -17.17 -3.74 4.97
C PRO A 35 -16.51 -4.88 4.15
N ALA A 36 -16.31 -4.68 2.85
CA ALA A 36 -15.74 -5.70 1.96
C ALA A 36 -14.27 -5.99 2.27
N ASN A 37 -13.46 -4.96 2.51
CA ASN A 37 -12.05 -5.12 2.86
C ASN A 37 -11.89 -5.79 4.24
N ARG A 38 -12.71 -5.41 5.22
CA ARG A 38 -12.71 -6.02 6.56
C ARG A 38 -13.04 -7.51 6.49
N GLU A 39 -14.13 -7.85 5.81
CA GLU A 39 -14.58 -9.24 5.68
C GLU A 39 -13.53 -10.12 4.98
N ALA A 40 -12.89 -9.58 3.93
CA ALA A 40 -11.80 -10.27 3.24
C ALA A 40 -10.57 -10.46 4.14
N ALA A 41 -10.18 -9.42 4.89
CA ALA A 41 -9.06 -9.50 5.83
C ALA A 41 -9.33 -10.51 6.96
N GLU A 42 -10.51 -10.50 7.56
CA GLU A 42 -10.91 -11.45 8.61
C GLU A 42 -10.86 -12.90 8.13
N ARG A 43 -11.33 -13.17 6.90
CA ARG A 43 -11.21 -14.50 6.28
C ARG A 43 -9.77 -14.96 6.10
N LEU A 44 -8.84 -14.04 5.80
CA LEU A 44 -7.42 -14.36 5.68
C LEU A 44 -6.75 -14.53 7.03
N TRP A 45 -7.09 -13.69 8.02
CA TRP A 45 -6.57 -13.80 9.37
C TRP A 45 -6.99 -15.10 10.05
N ALA A 46 -8.17 -15.64 9.71
CA ALA A 46 -8.62 -16.94 10.17
C ALA A 46 -7.84 -18.13 9.55
N LYS A 47 -7.03 -17.89 8.51
CA LYS A 47 -6.14 -18.91 7.92
C LYS A 47 -4.74 -18.76 8.54
N ASP A 48 -4.19 -19.86 9.05
CA ASP A 48 -2.87 -19.87 9.69
C ASP A 48 -1.79 -19.29 8.76
N GLY A 49 -0.91 -18.43 9.31
CA GLY A 49 0.31 -17.95 8.64
C GLY A 49 0.22 -16.62 7.89
N HIS A 50 -0.98 -16.06 7.66
CA HIS A 50 -1.15 -14.82 6.87
C HIS A 50 -1.61 -13.60 7.67
N ALA A 51 -1.89 -13.76 8.97
CA ALA A 51 -2.43 -12.69 9.81
C ALA A 51 -1.54 -11.42 9.86
N HIS A 52 -0.22 -11.60 9.79
CA HIS A 52 0.74 -10.48 9.89
C HIS A 52 0.97 -9.73 8.57
N GLN A 53 0.38 -10.17 7.45
CA GLN A 53 0.63 -9.58 6.13
C GLN A 53 -0.46 -8.60 5.70
N VAL A 54 -1.62 -8.58 6.36
CA VAL A 54 -2.77 -7.75 5.97
C VAL A 54 -3.15 -6.82 7.10
N THR A 55 -3.08 -5.52 6.86
CA THR A 55 -3.46 -4.45 7.79
C THR A 55 -4.70 -3.74 7.26
N VAL A 56 -5.72 -3.56 8.11
CA VAL A 56 -6.89 -2.71 7.78
C VAL A 56 -6.77 -1.41 8.56
N PHE A 57 -6.56 -0.28 7.88
CA PHE A 57 -6.35 1.02 8.53
C PHE A 57 -7.64 1.84 8.63
N THR A 58 -7.77 2.54 9.76
CA THR A 58 -8.88 3.45 10.07
C THR A 58 -8.42 4.88 10.40
N ARG A 59 -7.11 5.10 10.52
CA ARG A 59 -6.52 6.34 11.07
C ARG A 59 -5.97 7.30 10.01
N ALA A 60 -6.02 6.95 8.73
CA ALA A 60 -5.63 7.85 7.65
C ALA A 60 -6.65 9.00 7.51
N ASP A 61 -6.24 10.13 6.95
CA ASP A 61 -7.18 11.20 6.60
C ASP A 61 -8.09 10.73 5.45
N MET A 62 -9.23 10.14 5.82
CA MET A 62 -10.19 9.56 4.87
C MET A 62 -11.04 10.62 4.15
N THR A 63 -10.71 11.92 4.23
CA THR A 63 -11.41 12.96 3.44
C THR A 63 -11.29 12.73 1.94
N SER A 64 -10.15 12.21 1.49
CA SER A 64 -9.93 11.75 0.11
C SER A 64 -8.88 10.63 0.07
N PRO A 65 -8.86 9.77 -0.97
CA PRO A 65 -7.80 8.80 -1.15
C PRO A 65 -6.39 9.42 -1.25
N GLU A 66 -6.29 10.63 -1.82
CA GLU A 66 -5.04 11.39 -1.91
C GLU A 66 -4.52 11.77 -0.51
N ASN A 67 -5.35 12.39 0.32
CA ASN A 67 -4.97 12.77 1.68
C ASN A 67 -4.68 11.52 2.54
N ALA A 68 -5.48 10.47 2.39
CA ALA A 68 -5.29 9.21 3.09
C ALA A 68 -3.92 8.62 2.73
N PHE A 69 -3.58 8.57 1.45
CA PHE A 69 -2.28 8.10 0.97
C PHE A 69 -1.12 8.91 1.55
N ILE A 70 -1.15 10.24 1.39
CA ILE A 70 -0.10 11.14 1.88
C ILE A 70 0.07 10.99 3.40
N SER A 71 -1.02 10.93 4.16
CA SER A 71 -0.99 10.76 5.61
C SER A 71 -0.42 9.41 6.08
N LEU A 72 -0.45 8.39 5.20
CA LEU A 72 0.00 7.04 5.52
C LEU A 72 1.48 6.83 5.19
N LEU A 73 2.09 7.64 4.32
CA LEU A 73 3.47 7.45 3.84
C LEU A 73 4.49 7.27 4.96
N ASP A 74 4.51 8.15 5.96
CA ASP A 74 5.41 8.05 7.11
C ASP A 74 5.22 6.74 7.88
N THR A 75 3.97 6.29 8.04
CA THR A 75 3.68 5.00 8.69
C THR A 75 4.18 3.83 7.85
N ILE A 76 4.00 3.86 6.53
CA ILE A 76 4.49 2.81 5.63
C ILE A 76 6.01 2.74 5.67
N ASP A 77 6.69 3.88 5.57
CA ASP A 77 8.15 3.93 5.57
C ASP A 77 8.74 3.44 6.90
N GLN A 78 8.14 3.78 8.04
CA GLN A 78 8.55 3.25 9.34
C GLN A 78 8.36 1.74 9.48
N HIS A 79 7.29 1.17 8.90
CA HIS A 79 7.02 -0.28 8.96
C HIS A 79 7.82 -1.07 7.92
N HIS A 80 8.14 -0.45 6.78
CA HIS A 80 8.79 -1.09 5.64
C HIS A 80 9.96 -0.24 5.09
N PRO A 81 10.96 0.16 5.90
CA PRO A 81 11.97 1.17 5.48
C PRO A 81 12.79 0.77 4.24
N ALA A 82 12.87 -0.53 3.95
CA ALA A 82 13.55 -1.06 2.79
C ALA A 82 12.68 -1.15 1.52
N TRP A 83 11.43 -0.65 1.54
CA TRP A 83 10.49 -0.81 0.44
C TRP A 83 11.05 -0.34 -0.89
N ARG A 84 10.75 -1.06 -1.97
CA ARG A 84 11.25 -0.72 -3.32
C ARG A 84 10.14 -0.39 -4.28
N ARG A 85 8.96 -0.97 -4.06
CA ARG A 85 7.78 -0.73 -4.87
C ARG A 85 6.57 -0.50 -3.98
N LEU A 86 5.78 0.53 -4.31
CA LEU A 86 4.40 0.64 -3.82
C LEU A 86 3.46 0.38 -4.99
N SER A 87 2.56 -0.59 -4.81
CA SER A 87 1.43 -0.81 -5.71
C SER A 87 0.18 -0.21 -5.07
N VAL A 88 -0.32 0.88 -5.64
CA VAL A 88 -1.37 1.70 -5.03
C VAL A 88 -2.66 1.59 -5.84
N PHE A 89 -3.77 1.26 -5.16
CA PHE A 89 -5.10 1.12 -5.75
C PHE A 89 -6.09 2.08 -5.09
N GLY A 90 -7.01 2.66 -5.86
CA GLY A 90 -8.00 3.63 -5.39
C GLY A 90 -7.47 5.04 -5.16
N CYS A 91 -6.20 5.32 -5.46
CA CYS A 91 -5.58 6.64 -5.41
C CYS A 91 -4.83 6.88 -6.72
N GLN A 92 -4.89 8.10 -7.27
CA GLN A 92 -4.17 8.48 -8.49
C GLN A 92 -2.82 9.09 -8.15
N ALA A 93 -1.81 9.00 -9.02
CA ALA A 93 -0.53 9.70 -8.84
C ALA A 93 -0.65 11.17 -9.28
N THR A 94 -1.45 11.93 -8.53
CA THR A 94 -1.57 13.38 -8.70
C THR A 94 -0.24 14.10 -8.44
N PRO A 95 -0.10 15.38 -8.82
CA PRO A 95 1.08 16.17 -8.46
C PRO A 95 1.37 16.16 -6.95
N ALA A 96 0.34 16.30 -6.10
CA ALA A 96 0.52 16.28 -4.64
C ALA A 96 1.04 14.93 -4.12
N VAL A 97 0.56 13.82 -4.67
CA VAL A 97 1.06 12.47 -4.35
C VAL A 97 2.53 12.30 -4.76
N ARG A 98 2.89 12.78 -5.95
CA ARG A 98 4.26 12.70 -6.47
C ARG A 98 5.23 13.55 -5.66
N ASP A 99 4.81 14.78 -5.32
CA ASP A 99 5.58 15.69 -4.48
C ASP A 99 5.80 15.09 -3.08
N ALA A 100 4.76 14.52 -2.46
CA ALA A 100 4.88 13.86 -1.16
C ALA A 100 5.83 12.65 -1.19
N LEU A 101 5.82 11.85 -2.28
CA LEU A 101 6.73 10.71 -2.44
C LEU A 101 8.20 11.11 -2.64
N ALA A 102 8.48 12.35 -3.07
CA ALA A 102 9.85 12.84 -3.24
C ALA A 102 10.62 12.83 -1.90
N ASP A 103 9.94 13.09 -0.78
CA ASP A 103 10.53 13.04 0.57
C ASP A 103 10.91 11.61 1.00
N TYR A 104 10.38 10.59 0.33
CA TYR A 104 10.62 9.16 0.61
C TYR A 104 11.49 8.49 -0.45
N GLY A 105 12.26 9.28 -1.21
CA GLY A 105 13.19 8.80 -2.24
C GLY A 105 12.68 8.96 -3.67
N GLY A 106 11.47 9.48 -3.87
CA GLY A 106 10.89 9.64 -5.20
C GLY A 106 10.78 8.31 -5.95
N GLY A 107 10.80 8.37 -7.28
CA GLY A 107 10.79 7.15 -8.09
C GLY A 107 10.19 7.31 -9.47
N THR A 108 10.22 6.21 -10.22
CA THR A 108 9.52 6.09 -11.50
C THR A 108 8.08 5.63 -11.28
N PHE A 109 7.15 6.32 -11.92
CA PHE A 109 5.72 6.06 -11.79
C PHE A 109 5.14 5.42 -13.04
N GLU A 110 4.25 4.45 -12.82
CA GLU A 110 3.40 3.85 -13.84
C GLU A 110 1.94 4.03 -13.42
N GLU A 111 1.13 4.73 -14.23
CA GLU A 111 -0.31 4.79 -14.02
C GLU A 111 -0.93 3.46 -14.44
N ILE A 112 -1.78 2.89 -13.60
CA ILE A 112 -2.50 1.64 -13.87
C ILE A 112 -4.00 1.85 -13.74
N ALA A 113 -4.78 0.87 -14.22
CA ALA A 113 -6.23 0.91 -14.05
C ALA A 113 -6.59 0.99 -12.56
N GLY A 114 -7.20 2.11 -12.15
CA GLY A 114 -7.62 2.34 -10.77
C GLY A 114 -6.50 2.72 -9.80
N GLY A 115 -5.30 3.07 -10.26
CA GLY A 115 -4.25 3.56 -9.37
C GLY A 115 -2.89 3.76 -10.03
N PHE A 116 -1.81 3.53 -9.29
CA PHE A 116 -0.44 3.68 -9.80
C PHE A 116 0.54 2.72 -9.12
N ILE A 117 1.68 2.52 -9.76
CA ILE A 117 2.86 1.87 -9.18
C ILE A 117 3.98 2.91 -9.11
N VAL A 118 4.73 2.91 -8.02
CA VAL A 118 5.98 3.66 -7.90
C VAL A 118 7.12 2.73 -7.50
N ASP A 119 8.20 2.77 -8.26
CA ASP A 119 9.47 2.13 -7.94
C ASP A 119 10.40 3.18 -7.32
N ARG A 120 10.77 3.01 -6.06
CA ARG A 120 11.64 3.92 -5.31
C ARG A 120 13.02 3.96 -5.93
N ASP A 121 13.54 5.15 -6.18
CA ASP A 121 14.93 5.28 -6.57
C ASP A 121 15.82 4.79 -5.41
N ALA A 122 16.88 4.03 -5.74
CA ALA A 122 17.85 3.68 -4.71
C ALA A 122 18.36 4.98 -4.09
N PRO A 123 18.49 5.08 -2.74
CA PRO A 123 19.08 6.27 -2.15
C PRO A 123 20.43 6.50 -2.82
N ALA A 124 20.63 7.69 -3.40
CA ALA A 124 21.91 8.05 -3.97
C ALA A 124 22.95 7.81 -2.88
N LEU A 125 23.89 6.90 -3.15
CA LEU A 125 25.03 6.70 -2.26
C LEU A 125 25.78 8.03 -2.25
N GLY A 126 25.54 8.83 -1.21
CA GLY A 126 26.27 10.06 -0.93
C GLY A 126 27.72 9.79 -0.60
#